data_AF-A0A2P2LJH7-F1
#
_entry.id   AF-A0A2P2LJH7-F1
#
_cell.length_a   1.000
_cell.length_b   1.000
_cell.length_c   1.000
_cell.angle_alpha   90.00
_cell.angle_beta   90.00
_cell.angle_gamma   90.00
#
_symmetry.space_group_name_H-M   'P 1'
#
loop_
_entity.id
_entity.type
_entity.pdbx_description
1 polymer ?
#
loop_
_entity_poly.entity_id
_entity_poly.type
_entity_poly.pdbx_seq_one_letter_code
_entity_poly.pdbx_strand_id
1 'polypeptide(L)'
;MESASEASAVKGRRATVTEIDQWMVQGQVFRIYDIFANIPRNAQTLMLELQRDKHIEYLTKGLRQLGSSFVVLDANRPWLCYWILHSLALLGESVDHELEGNAIDFLDHCQDPNGGYGGGPGQLPHLATTYAAVNSLITLGGEKALSSINRGKLSSFLQRMKQPSGAFSMHDAGEIDVRACYTAISVASILNILDDELIVGVGNYILSCQTYEGGIAGEPGSEAHGGYVNVYISTVFVPL
;
A
#
# COMPACT_ATOMS: atom_id res chain seq x y z
N MET A 1 -13.98 -52.30 -6.34
CA MET A 1 -15.38 -51.98 -5.97
C MET A 1 -15.36 -50.82 -4.96
N GLU A 2 -14.58 -49.78 -5.26
CA GLU A 2 -14.13 -48.77 -4.28
C GLU A 2 -14.18 -47.34 -4.86
N SER A 3 -14.70 -47.19 -6.09
CA SER A 3 -14.82 -45.89 -6.79
C SER A 3 -16.23 -45.29 -6.74
N ALA A 4 -17.18 -45.94 -6.08
CA ALA A 4 -18.57 -45.48 -5.94
C ALA A 4 -18.87 -44.87 -4.56
N SER A 5 -17.99 -45.04 -3.56
CA SER A 5 -18.22 -44.55 -2.19
C SER A 5 -17.87 -43.08 -2.01
N GLU A 6 -16.87 -42.54 -2.71
CA GLU A 6 -16.50 -41.11 -2.61
C GLU A 6 -17.53 -40.20 -3.30
N ALA A 7 -18.13 -40.64 -4.41
CA ALA A 7 -19.18 -39.90 -5.11
C ALA A 7 -20.50 -39.80 -4.31
N SER A 8 -20.69 -40.67 -3.32
CA SER A 8 -21.91 -40.71 -2.49
C SER A 8 -21.88 -39.72 -1.33
N ALA A 9 -20.73 -39.19 -0.92
CA ALA A 9 -20.60 -38.30 0.23
C ALA A 9 -20.99 -36.83 -0.06
N VAL A 10 -21.16 -36.47 -1.34
CA VAL A 10 -21.40 -35.08 -1.78
C VAL A 10 -22.90 -34.73 -1.89
N LYS A 11 -23.79 -35.72 -1.88
CA LYS A 11 -25.25 -35.49 -1.93
C LYS A 11 -25.81 -35.17 -0.54
N GLY A 12 -25.78 -33.89 -0.16
CA GLY A 12 -26.49 -33.38 1.03
C GLY A 12 -25.82 -32.22 1.77
N ARG A 13 -24.59 -31.83 1.40
CA ARG A 13 -23.91 -30.69 2.02
C ARG A 13 -24.45 -29.37 1.45
N ARG A 14 -25.01 -28.53 2.31
CA ARG A 14 -25.33 -27.14 1.98
C ARG A 14 -24.02 -26.38 1.80
N ALA A 15 -23.90 -25.67 0.67
CA ALA A 15 -22.72 -24.86 0.40
C ALA A 15 -22.54 -23.78 1.48
N THR A 16 -21.29 -23.54 1.86
CA THR A 16 -20.93 -22.46 2.79
C THR A 16 -20.94 -21.11 2.07
N VAL A 17 -20.90 -20.01 2.83
CA VAL A 17 -20.79 -18.66 2.26
C VAL A 17 -19.52 -18.53 1.41
N THR A 18 -18.38 -19.01 1.91
CA THR A 18 -17.10 -18.99 1.17
C THR A 18 -17.18 -19.76 -0.14
N GLU A 19 -17.81 -20.94 -0.16
CA GLU A 19 -17.98 -21.73 -1.38
C GLU A 19 -18.87 -21.00 -2.40
N ILE A 20 -19.97 -20.41 -1.92
CA ILE A 20 -20.91 -19.65 -2.77
C ILE A 20 -20.22 -18.44 -3.40
N ASP A 21 -19.53 -17.62 -2.60
CA ASP A 21 -18.82 -16.43 -3.07
C ASP A 21 -17.71 -16.79 -4.06
N GLN A 22 -16.95 -17.85 -3.76
CA GLN A 22 -15.91 -18.34 -4.65
C GLN A 22 -16.48 -18.80 -6.00
N TRP A 23 -17.58 -19.55 -6.02
CA TRP A 23 -18.21 -19.98 -7.26
C TRP A 23 -18.79 -18.81 -8.07
N MET A 24 -19.34 -17.80 -7.39
CA MET A 24 -19.84 -16.59 -8.06
C MET A 24 -18.72 -15.85 -8.79
N VAL A 25 -17.57 -15.64 -8.14
CA VAL A 25 -16.41 -14.99 -8.74
C VAL A 25 -15.82 -15.86 -9.86
N GLN A 26 -15.65 -17.16 -9.62
CA GLN A 26 -15.16 -18.09 -10.65
C GLN A 26 -16.05 -18.07 -11.90
N GLY A 27 -17.38 -18.05 -11.72
CA GLY A 27 -18.31 -17.96 -12.84
C GLY A 27 -18.18 -16.67 -13.64
N GLN A 28 -17.93 -15.53 -12.98
CA GLN A 28 -17.68 -14.25 -13.66
C GLN A 28 -16.35 -14.27 -14.43
N VAL A 29 -15.27 -14.73 -13.78
CA VAL A 29 -13.94 -14.83 -14.38
C VAL A 29 -13.94 -15.79 -15.57
N PHE A 30 -14.59 -16.96 -15.43
CA PHE A 30 -14.69 -17.94 -16.51
C PHE A 30 -15.35 -17.37 -17.76
N ARG A 31 -16.38 -16.53 -17.61
CA ARG A 31 -16.99 -15.84 -18.76
C ARG A 31 -16.02 -14.91 -19.49
N ILE A 32 -15.15 -14.21 -18.76
CA ILE A 32 -14.13 -13.34 -19.36
C ILE A 32 -13.13 -14.19 -20.16
N TYR A 33 -12.66 -15.29 -19.59
CA TYR A 33 -11.74 -16.21 -20.27
C TYR A 33 -12.38 -16.92 -21.45
N ASP A 34 -13.66 -17.30 -21.35
CA ASP A 34 -14.40 -17.93 -22.44
C ASP A 34 -14.57 -16.96 -23.63
N ILE A 35 -14.91 -15.69 -23.37
CA ILE A 35 -14.92 -14.65 -24.41
C ILE A 35 -13.53 -14.55 -25.05
N PHE A 36 -12.49 -14.41 -24.24
CA PHE A 36 -11.12 -14.29 -24.72
C PHE A 36 -10.68 -15.51 -25.57
N ALA A 37 -11.02 -16.72 -25.15
CA ALA A 37 -10.66 -17.96 -25.86
C ALA A 37 -11.35 -18.10 -27.22
N ASN A 38 -12.57 -17.54 -27.37
CA ASN A 38 -13.39 -17.72 -28.56
C ASN A 38 -13.31 -16.56 -29.58
N ILE A 39 -12.65 -15.44 -29.27
CA ILE A 39 -12.43 -14.34 -30.23
C ILE A 39 -11.20 -14.58 -31.12
N PRO A 40 -11.15 -14.00 -32.34
CA PRO A 40 -9.97 -14.09 -33.22
C PRO A 40 -8.68 -13.58 -32.58
N ARG A 41 -7.51 -14.14 -32.97
CA ARG A 41 -6.20 -13.79 -32.39
C ARG A 41 -5.88 -12.28 -32.40
N ASN A 42 -6.23 -11.57 -33.46
CA ASN A 42 -6.04 -10.11 -33.53
C ASN A 42 -6.88 -9.37 -32.48
N ALA A 43 -8.11 -9.85 -32.20
CA ALA A 43 -8.95 -9.31 -31.14
C ALA A 43 -8.45 -9.70 -29.75
N GLN A 44 -7.86 -10.90 -29.58
CA GLN A 44 -7.17 -11.29 -28.34
C GLN A 44 -6.00 -10.35 -28.02
N THR A 45 -5.16 -10.04 -29.01
CA THR A 45 -4.06 -9.09 -28.84
C THR A 45 -4.56 -7.73 -28.40
N LEU A 46 -5.61 -7.20 -29.05
CA LEU A 46 -6.21 -5.92 -28.67
C LEU A 46 -6.83 -5.93 -27.26
N MET A 47 -7.43 -7.05 -26.84
CA MET A 47 -8.02 -7.20 -25.51
C MET A 47 -6.97 -7.25 -24.40
N LEU A 48 -5.76 -7.75 -24.68
CA LEU A 48 -4.64 -7.79 -23.73
C LEU A 48 -3.79 -6.52 -23.76
N GLU A 49 -4.01 -5.64 -24.73
CA GLU A 49 -3.24 -4.41 -24.87
C GLU A 49 -3.56 -3.43 -23.72
N LEU A 50 -2.52 -3.06 -22.98
CA LEU A 50 -2.63 -2.06 -21.91
C LEU A 50 -3.06 -0.71 -22.50
N GLN A 51 -4.21 -0.23 -22.05
CA GLN A 51 -4.82 1.01 -22.54
C GLN A 51 -4.17 2.26 -21.91
N ARG A 52 -2.88 2.45 -22.18
CA ARG A 52 -2.00 3.44 -21.51
C ARG A 52 -2.60 4.84 -21.49
N ASP A 53 -3.04 5.37 -22.64
CA ASP A 53 -3.57 6.74 -22.76
C ASP A 53 -4.81 6.96 -21.87
N LYS A 54 -5.69 5.95 -21.79
CA LYS A 54 -6.89 6.03 -20.93
C LYS A 54 -6.52 6.04 -19.45
N HIS A 55 -5.49 5.28 -19.06
CA HIS A 55 -4.99 5.28 -17.70
C HIS A 55 -4.34 6.62 -17.34
N ILE A 56 -3.50 7.17 -18.23
CA ILE A 56 -2.86 8.48 -18.03
C ILE A 56 -3.94 9.56 -17.86
N GLU A 57 -4.93 9.60 -18.75
CA GLU A 57 -6.03 10.56 -18.67
C GLU A 57 -6.81 10.46 -17.34
N TYR A 58 -7.13 9.24 -16.91
CA TYR A 58 -7.79 9.00 -15.63
C TYR A 58 -6.96 9.51 -14.44
N LEU A 59 -5.67 9.19 -14.43
CA LEU A 59 -4.73 9.53 -13.37
C LEU A 59 -4.51 11.05 -13.26
N THR A 60 -4.24 11.72 -14.38
CA THR A 60 -4.02 13.18 -14.41
C THR A 60 -5.27 13.95 -14.00
N LYS A 61 -6.46 13.47 -14.38
CA LYS A 61 -7.74 14.06 -13.90
C LYS A 61 -7.89 13.87 -12.38
N GLY A 62 -7.63 12.67 -11.88
CA GLY A 62 -7.73 12.36 -10.45
C GLY A 62 -6.76 13.16 -9.57
N LEU A 63 -5.58 13.53 -10.10
CA LEU A 63 -4.62 14.37 -9.36
C LEU A 63 -5.10 15.82 -9.20
N ARG A 64 -5.91 16.30 -10.15
CA ARG A 64 -6.45 17.67 -10.15
C ARG A 64 -7.68 17.80 -9.27
N GLN A 65 -8.66 16.93 -9.49
CA GLN A 65 -9.94 17.01 -8.81
C GLN A 65 -10.58 15.63 -8.65
N LEU A 66 -11.17 15.40 -7.47
CA LEU A 66 -11.91 14.19 -7.16
C LEU A 66 -13.38 14.51 -6.91
N GLY A 67 -14.26 13.56 -7.23
CA GLY A 67 -15.68 13.67 -6.93
C GLY A 67 -15.98 13.57 -5.43
N SER A 68 -17.16 14.01 -5.00
CA SER A 68 -17.57 14.02 -3.59
C SER A 68 -17.57 12.64 -2.93
N SER A 69 -17.70 11.56 -3.71
CA SER A 69 -17.60 10.18 -3.21
C SER A 69 -16.24 9.83 -2.60
N PHE A 70 -15.19 10.61 -2.91
CA PHE A 70 -13.85 10.42 -2.34
C PHE A 70 -13.70 10.96 -0.91
N VAL A 71 -14.76 11.51 -0.31
CA VAL A 71 -14.74 11.97 1.10
C VAL A 71 -14.30 10.89 2.08
N VAL A 72 -14.57 9.61 1.78
CA VAL A 72 -14.11 8.46 2.59
C VAL A 72 -12.58 8.30 2.61
N LEU A 73 -11.87 8.97 1.69
CA LEU A 73 -10.41 9.00 1.58
C LEU A 73 -9.83 10.37 1.98
N ASP A 74 -10.58 11.23 2.67
CA ASP A 74 -10.08 12.57 3.07
C ASP A 74 -8.88 12.50 4.05
N ALA A 75 -8.77 11.41 4.82
CA ALA A 75 -7.60 11.11 5.65
C ALA A 75 -6.51 10.31 4.93
N ASN A 76 -6.63 10.12 3.61
CA ASN A 76 -5.72 9.33 2.77
C ASN A 76 -5.27 10.12 1.52
N ARG A 77 -5.25 11.45 1.58
CA ARG A 77 -4.91 12.26 0.40
C ARG A 77 -3.46 12.10 -0.06
N PRO A 78 -2.45 11.96 0.82
CA PRO A 78 -1.11 11.55 0.40
C PRO A 78 -1.07 10.19 -0.29
N TRP A 79 -1.93 9.24 0.08
CA TRP A 79 -2.05 7.97 -0.65
C TRP A 79 -2.57 8.17 -2.06
N LEU A 80 -3.55 9.05 -2.26
CA LEU A 80 -4.02 9.41 -3.59
C LEU A 80 -2.89 10.01 -4.44
N CYS A 81 -2.08 10.91 -3.87
CA CYS A 81 -0.88 11.42 -4.55
C CYS A 81 0.06 10.28 -4.93
N TYR A 82 0.41 9.40 -3.99
CA TYR A 82 1.34 8.30 -4.24
C TYR A 82 0.84 7.33 -5.31
N TRP A 83 -0.39 6.83 -5.17
CA TRP A 83 -0.96 5.89 -6.13
C TRP A 83 -1.00 6.49 -7.53
N ILE A 84 -1.34 7.77 -7.65
CA ILE A 84 -1.45 8.42 -8.94
C ILE A 84 -0.07 8.66 -9.57
N LEU A 85 0.83 9.32 -8.83
CA LEU A 85 2.17 9.67 -9.30
C LEU A 85 3.01 8.43 -9.60
N HIS A 86 2.95 7.42 -8.74
CA HIS A 86 3.65 6.16 -8.98
C HIS A 86 3.08 5.40 -10.18
N SER A 87 1.76 5.41 -10.39
CA SER A 87 1.15 4.80 -11.58
C SER A 87 1.59 5.50 -12.86
N LEU A 88 1.68 6.83 -12.87
CA LEU A 88 2.21 7.59 -14.01
C LEU A 88 3.68 7.23 -14.27
N ALA A 89 4.50 7.14 -13.21
CA ALA A 89 5.90 6.74 -13.33
C ALA A 89 6.07 5.31 -13.87
N LEU A 90 5.23 4.35 -13.45
CA LEU A 90 5.21 2.98 -14.01
C LEU A 90 4.80 2.96 -15.48
N LEU A 91 3.95 3.90 -15.90
CA LEU A 91 3.63 4.12 -17.29
C LEU A 91 4.76 4.86 -18.03
N GLY A 92 5.83 5.31 -17.38
CA GLY A 92 6.92 6.05 -18.02
C GLY A 92 6.54 7.49 -18.36
N GLU A 93 5.52 8.03 -17.69
CA GLU A 93 5.04 9.41 -17.85
C GLU A 93 5.39 10.25 -16.62
N SER A 94 5.44 11.57 -16.84
CA SER A 94 5.60 12.56 -15.77
C SER A 94 4.43 13.55 -15.80
N VAL A 95 4.18 14.21 -14.67
CA VAL A 95 3.24 15.34 -14.62
C VAL A 95 3.90 16.61 -15.17
N ASP A 96 3.09 17.58 -15.57
CA ASP A 96 3.59 18.91 -15.94
C ASP A 96 4.11 19.67 -14.69
N HIS A 97 4.90 20.73 -14.92
CA HIS A 97 5.51 21.52 -13.85
C HIS A 97 4.50 22.18 -12.90
N GLU A 98 3.29 22.49 -13.39
CA GLU A 98 2.25 23.09 -12.55
C GLU A 98 1.71 22.06 -11.55
N LEU A 99 1.39 20.85 -12.02
CA LEU A 99 0.94 19.74 -11.18
C LEU A 99 2.01 19.26 -10.23
N GLU A 100 3.26 19.17 -10.69
CA GLU A 100 4.40 18.87 -9.83
C GLU A 100 4.47 19.87 -8.67
N GLY A 101 4.44 21.17 -8.99
CA GLY A 101 4.46 22.25 -8.00
C GLY A 101 3.30 22.15 -7.01
N ASN A 102 2.08 21.97 -7.52
CA ASN A 102 0.87 21.84 -6.70
C ASN A 102 0.91 20.62 -5.78
N ALA A 103 1.44 19.48 -6.26
CA ALA A 103 1.56 18.26 -5.45
C ALA A 103 2.59 18.45 -4.32
N ILE A 104 3.75 19.06 -4.60
CA ILE A 104 4.76 19.37 -3.59
C ILE A 104 4.18 20.32 -2.54
N ASP A 105 3.56 21.41 -2.98
CA ASP A 105 2.99 22.42 -2.09
C ASP A 105 1.85 21.82 -1.24
N PHE A 106 1.01 20.96 -1.82
CA PHE A 106 -0.04 20.25 -1.08
C PHE A 106 0.54 19.34 0.01
N LEU A 107 1.56 18.54 -0.31
CA LEU A 107 2.19 17.63 0.65
C LEU A 107 2.93 18.40 1.75
N ASP A 108 3.52 19.56 1.44
CA ASP A 108 4.10 20.46 2.44
C ASP A 108 3.04 20.94 3.45
N HIS A 109 1.83 21.28 2.99
CA HIS A 109 0.71 21.62 3.89
C HIS A 109 0.20 20.43 4.73
N CYS A 110 0.50 19.19 4.33
CA CYS A 110 0.18 17.99 5.10
C CYS A 110 1.25 17.65 6.14
N GLN A 111 2.41 18.32 6.11
CA GLN A 111 3.52 18.05 7.00
C GLN A 111 3.24 18.61 8.41
N ASP A 112 3.43 17.78 9.44
CA ASP A 112 3.20 18.20 10.82
C ASP A 112 4.40 19.02 11.36
N PRO A 113 4.17 20.07 12.17
CA PRO A 113 5.25 20.86 12.76
C PRO A 113 6.24 20.04 13.59
N ASN A 114 5.82 18.91 14.16
CA ASN A 114 6.61 17.98 14.96
C ASN A 114 7.01 16.70 14.20
N GLY A 115 6.88 16.70 12.87
CA GLY A 115 7.34 15.63 11.99
C GLY A 115 6.28 14.62 11.57
N GLY A 116 6.50 14.03 10.38
CA GLY A 116 5.53 13.17 9.70
C GLY A 116 4.55 13.96 8.83
N TYR A 117 3.70 13.25 8.11
CA TYR A 117 2.64 13.81 7.28
C TYR A 117 1.29 13.25 7.69
N GLY A 118 0.29 14.12 7.80
CA GLY A 118 -1.11 13.72 8.05
C GLY A 118 -1.86 13.35 6.78
N GLY A 119 -3.09 12.87 6.95
CA GLY A 119 -3.99 12.49 5.84
C GLY A 119 -4.47 13.65 4.97
N GLY A 120 -4.30 14.88 5.45
CA GLY A 120 -4.59 16.14 4.79
C GLY A 120 -4.10 17.31 5.66
N PRO A 121 -4.16 18.56 5.18
CA PRO A 121 -3.69 19.71 5.93
C PRO A 121 -4.38 19.86 7.29
N GLY A 122 -3.57 20.01 8.34
CA GLY A 122 -4.04 20.13 9.73
C GLY A 122 -4.48 18.82 10.40
N GLN A 123 -4.36 17.67 9.72
CA GLN A 123 -4.57 16.36 10.34
C GLN A 123 -3.31 15.86 11.04
N LEU A 124 -3.49 14.99 12.04
CA LEU A 124 -2.38 14.40 12.80
C LEU A 124 -1.45 13.58 11.89
N PRO A 125 -0.13 13.59 12.14
CA PRO A 125 0.82 12.80 11.38
C PRO A 125 0.60 11.30 11.62
N HIS A 126 0.77 10.52 10.57
CA HIS A 126 0.56 9.07 10.60
C HIS A 126 1.59 8.40 9.69
N LEU A 127 2.15 7.25 10.11
CA LEU A 127 3.17 6.53 9.37
C LEU A 127 2.74 6.12 7.95
N ALA A 128 1.47 5.75 7.73
CA ALA A 128 0.97 5.40 6.39
C ALA A 128 0.99 6.60 5.43
N THR A 129 0.48 7.75 5.85
CA THR A 129 0.45 8.96 5.04
C THR A 129 1.83 9.59 4.92
N THR A 130 2.69 9.40 5.92
CA THR A 130 4.12 9.73 5.86
C THR A 130 4.84 8.93 4.79
N TYR A 131 4.65 7.61 4.76
CA TYR A 131 5.18 6.74 3.71
C TYR A 131 4.70 7.19 2.32
N ALA A 132 3.41 7.45 2.16
CA ALA A 132 2.86 7.87 0.88
C ALA A 132 3.37 9.25 0.44
N ALA A 133 3.45 10.23 1.34
CA ALA A 133 3.98 11.56 1.04
C ALA A 133 5.46 11.50 0.63
N VAL A 134 6.30 10.79 1.40
CA VAL A 134 7.73 10.64 1.09
C VAL A 134 7.93 9.96 -0.26
N ASN A 135 7.24 8.85 -0.53
CA ASN A 135 7.34 8.17 -1.82
C ASN A 135 6.80 9.02 -2.98
N SER A 136 5.77 9.84 -2.76
CA SER A 136 5.28 10.79 -3.77
C SER A 136 6.37 11.81 -4.12
N LEU A 137 6.99 12.43 -3.12
CA LEU A 137 8.05 13.43 -3.31
C LEU A 137 9.30 12.82 -3.96
N ILE A 138 9.66 11.58 -3.60
CA ILE A 138 10.76 10.86 -4.25
C ILE A 138 10.43 10.48 -5.70
N THR A 139 9.18 10.09 -5.97
CA THR A 139 8.71 9.77 -7.34
C THR A 139 8.74 11.02 -8.24
N LEU A 140 8.34 12.18 -7.72
CA LEU A 140 8.49 13.46 -8.42
C LEU A 140 9.97 13.81 -8.63
N GLY A 141 10.78 13.60 -7.59
CA GLY A 141 12.20 13.90 -7.62
C GLY A 141 12.49 15.40 -7.76
N GLY A 142 13.70 15.72 -8.21
CA GLY A 142 14.13 17.11 -8.34
C GLY A 142 14.43 17.80 -7.00
N GLU A 143 15.13 18.92 -7.07
CA GLU A 143 15.60 19.63 -5.87
C GLU A 143 14.43 20.16 -5.03
N LYS A 144 13.36 20.68 -5.66
CA LYS A 144 12.19 21.23 -4.96
C LYS A 144 11.48 20.18 -4.11
N ALA A 145 11.17 18.99 -4.68
CA ALA A 145 10.45 17.96 -3.94
C ALA A 145 11.33 17.30 -2.88
N LEU A 146 12.61 17.04 -3.17
CA LEU A 146 13.49 16.37 -2.21
C LEU A 146 13.86 17.27 -1.04
N SER A 147 14.02 18.59 -1.26
CA SER A 147 14.34 19.54 -0.20
C SER A 147 13.16 19.91 0.70
N SER A 148 11.91 19.65 0.27
CA SER A 148 10.73 19.89 1.11
C SER A 148 10.58 18.87 2.25
N ILE A 149 11.29 17.73 2.17
CA ILE A 149 11.26 16.68 3.19
C ILE A 149 12.11 17.09 4.40
N ASN A 150 11.48 17.36 5.53
CA ASN A 150 12.22 17.64 6.77
C ASN A 150 12.70 16.36 7.45
N ARG A 151 13.90 15.89 7.06
CA ARG A 151 14.53 14.66 7.57
C ARG A 151 14.71 14.65 9.09
N GLY A 152 15.08 15.78 9.70
CA GLY A 152 15.28 15.88 11.14
C GLY A 152 13.98 15.68 11.92
N LYS A 153 12.91 16.37 11.52
CA LYS A 153 11.59 16.19 12.15
C LYS A 153 11.01 14.81 11.90
N LEU A 154 11.22 14.24 10.71
CA LEU A 154 10.83 12.87 10.41
C LEU A 154 11.52 11.87 11.34
N SER A 155 12.84 11.99 11.53
CA SER A 155 13.57 11.14 12.48
C SER A 155 12.96 11.22 13.89
N SER A 156 12.67 12.44 14.38
CA SER A 156 11.98 12.61 15.69
C SER A 156 10.59 11.98 15.74
N PHE A 157 9.81 12.06 14.64
CA PHE A 157 8.51 11.40 14.56
C PHE A 157 8.63 9.88 14.58
N LEU A 158 9.55 9.30 13.82
CA LEU A 158 9.78 7.85 13.79
C LEU A 158 10.20 7.33 15.17
N GLN A 159 11.10 8.05 15.86
CA GLN A 159 11.50 7.72 17.23
C GLN A 159 10.32 7.82 18.21
N ARG A 160 9.44 8.81 18.04
CA ARG A 160 8.21 8.93 18.86
C ARG A 160 7.25 7.75 18.65
N MET A 161 7.20 7.20 17.44
CA MET A 161 6.36 6.05 17.11
C MET A 161 6.94 4.71 17.59
N LYS A 162 8.25 4.66 17.86
CA LYS A 162 8.93 3.43 18.28
C LYS A 162 8.39 2.92 19.62
N GLN A 163 8.11 1.62 19.69
CA GLN A 163 7.58 0.96 20.89
C GLN A 163 8.62 0.05 21.57
N PRO A 164 8.54 -0.14 22.90
CA PRO A 164 9.43 -1.05 23.64
C PRO A 164 9.37 -2.50 23.17
N SER A 165 8.25 -2.92 22.54
CA SER A 165 8.10 -4.26 21.95
C SER A 165 8.98 -4.49 20.71
N GLY A 166 9.59 -3.44 20.18
CA GLY A 166 10.28 -3.44 18.88
C GLY A 166 9.39 -2.99 17.72
N ALA A 167 8.08 -2.94 17.90
CA ALA A 167 7.13 -2.45 16.91
C ALA A 167 7.13 -0.92 16.80
N PHE A 168 6.20 -0.40 15.98
CA PHE A 168 5.87 1.01 15.89
C PHE A 168 4.36 1.21 16.06
N SER A 169 3.95 2.33 16.64
CA SER A 169 2.57 2.80 16.56
C SER A 169 2.35 3.58 15.27
N MET A 170 1.16 3.47 14.69
CA MET A 170 0.83 4.11 13.42
C MET A 170 0.77 5.64 13.48
N HIS A 171 0.37 6.18 14.63
CA HIS A 171 0.40 7.59 15.00
C HIS A 171 0.39 7.68 16.54
N ASP A 172 0.41 8.89 17.09
CA ASP A 172 0.29 9.10 18.55
C ASP A 172 -0.99 8.43 19.08
N ALA A 173 -0.84 7.50 20.02
CA ALA A 173 -1.91 6.64 20.57
C ALA A 173 -2.68 5.77 19.55
N GLY A 174 -2.10 5.55 18.36
CA GLY A 174 -2.65 4.69 17.31
C GLY A 174 -2.38 3.20 17.52
N GLU A 175 -2.87 2.40 16.58
CA GLU A 175 -2.66 0.95 16.57
C GLU A 175 -1.19 0.57 16.34
N ILE A 176 -0.85 -0.65 16.74
CA ILE A 176 0.47 -1.24 16.56
C ILE A 176 0.31 -2.52 15.75
N ASP A 177 0.79 -2.50 14.52
CA ASP A 177 0.84 -3.66 13.64
C ASP A 177 2.06 -3.58 12.73
N VAL A 178 2.30 -4.63 11.95
CA VAL A 178 3.49 -4.70 11.09
C VAL A 178 3.55 -3.61 10.01
N ARG A 179 2.42 -2.98 9.60
CA ARG A 179 2.43 -1.86 8.64
C ARG A 179 3.22 -0.69 9.20
N ALA A 180 3.09 -0.42 10.49
CA ALA A 180 3.84 0.62 11.17
C ALA A 180 5.35 0.37 11.05
N CYS A 181 5.77 -0.89 11.24
CA CYS A 181 7.17 -1.28 11.08
C CYS A 181 7.66 -1.04 9.64
N TYR A 182 6.93 -1.51 8.63
CA TYR A 182 7.34 -1.32 7.24
C TYR A 182 7.39 0.15 6.83
N THR A 183 6.35 0.91 7.15
CA THR A 183 6.27 2.32 6.77
C THR A 183 7.36 3.14 7.47
N ALA A 184 7.64 2.90 8.75
CA ALA A 184 8.73 3.55 9.47
C ALA A 184 10.11 3.20 8.90
N ILE A 185 10.42 1.91 8.75
CA ILE A 185 11.73 1.44 8.29
C ILE A 185 11.98 1.80 6.83
N SER A 186 10.96 1.72 5.97
CA SER A 186 11.06 2.13 4.56
C SER A 186 11.39 3.61 4.43
N VAL A 187 10.67 4.49 5.15
CA VAL A 187 10.93 5.93 5.14
C VAL A 187 12.31 6.25 5.73
N ALA A 188 12.68 5.62 6.85
CA ALA A 188 13.97 5.83 7.48
C ALA A 188 15.13 5.44 6.55
N SER A 189 15.02 4.27 5.91
CA SER A 189 16.04 3.75 4.99
C SER A 189 16.19 4.64 3.75
N ILE A 190 15.09 4.94 3.05
CA ILE A 190 15.16 5.68 1.78
C ILE A 190 15.63 7.12 1.96
N LEU A 191 15.35 7.72 3.12
CA LEU A 191 15.84 9.05 3.47
C LEU A 191 17.20 9.02 4.16
N ASN A 192 17.85 7.87 4.29
CA ASN A 192 19.13 7.71 4.97
C ASN A 192 19.12 8.36 6.38
N ILE A 193 18.08 8.09 7.15
CA ILE A 193 17.91 8.51 8.55
C ILE A 193 17.62 7.31 9.46
N LEU A 194 17.95 6.10 8.98
CA LEU A 194 17.88 4.89 9.77
C LEU A 194 18.95 4.93 10.85
N ASP A 195 18.56 4.63 12.09
CA ASP A 195 19.45 4.55 13.23
C ASP A 195 19.27 3.19 13.95
N ASP A 196 20.25 2.83 14.78
CA ASP A 196 20.26 1.55 15.48
C ASP A 196 19.05 1.40 16.43
N GLU A 197 18.60 2.48 17.05
CA GLU A 197 17.48 2.47 18.01
C GLU A 197 16.14 2.17 17.32
N LEU A 198 15.94 2.68 16.11
CA LEU A 198 14.76 2.42 15.29
C LEU A 198 14.64 0.94 14.92
N ILE A 199 15.76 0.26 14.66
CA ILE A 199 15.78 -1.14 14.22
C ILE A 199 15.77 -2.15 15.37
N VAL A 200 16.14 -1.75 16.60
CA VAL A 200 16.16 -2.66 17.76
C VAL A 200 14.79 -3.33 17.95
N GLY A 201 14.80 -4.67 17.96
CA GLY A 201 13.60 -5.48 18.21
C GLY A 201 12.59 -5.56 17.07
N VAL A 202 12.76 -4.83 15.96
CA VAL A 202 11.81 -4.85 14.83
C VAL A 202 11.70 -6.27 14.25
N GLY A 203 12.85 -6.90 13.98
CA GLY A 203 12.88 -8.27 13.45
C GLY A 203 12.16 -9.26 14.37
N ASN A 204 12.38 -9.18 15.69
CA ASN A 204 11.72 -10.07 16.65
C ASN A 204 10.20 -9.84 16.69
N TYR A 205 9.74 -8.59 16.63
CA TYR A 205 8.31 -8.29 16.57
C TYR A 205 7.67 -8.87 15.30
N ILE A 206 8.27 -8.67 14.12
CA ILE A 206 7.69 -9.20 12.88
C ILE A 206 7.74 -10.74 12.86
N LEU A 207 8.82 -11.36 13.36
CA LEU A 207 8.90 -12.82 13.51
C LEU A 207 7.78 -13.37 14.41
N SER A 208 7.41 -12.64 15.47
CA SER A 208 6.29 -13.04 16.35
C SER A 208 4.92 -12.95 15.66
N CYS A 209 4.82 -12.30 14.50
CA CYS A 209 3.61 -12.24 13.69
C CYS A 209 3.49 -13.39 12.68
N GLN A 210 4.48 -14.30 12.60
CA GLN A 210 4.37 -15.48 11.74
C GLN A 210 3.35 -16.48 12.28
N THR A 211 2.47 -16.96 11.40
CA THR A 211 1.42 -17.94 11.76
C THR A 211 1.83 -19.36 11.40
N TYR A 212 1.05 -20.34 11.85
CA TYR A 212 1.24 -21.76 11.51
C TYR A 212 1.09 -22.04 10.01
N GLU A 213 0.45 -21.15 9.26
CA GLU A 213 0.27 -21.24 7.81
C GLU A 213 1.57 -20.89 7.05
N GLY A 214 2.57 -20.36 7.76
CA GLY A 214 3.84 -19.88 7.21
C GLY A 214 3.82 -18.41 6.77
N GLY A 215 2.62 -17.80 6.68
CA GLY A 215 2.45 -16.37 6.40
C GLY A 215 2.64 -15.48 7.63
N ILE A 216 2.53 -14.17 7.41
CA ILE A 216 2.67 -13.13 8.42
C ILE A 216 1.31 -12.48 8.65
N ALA A 217 0.95 -12.29 9.91
CA ALA A 217 -0.24 -11.59 10.34
C ALA A 217 0.03 -10.11 10.61
N GLY A 218 -1.03 -9.33 10.83
CA GLY A 218 -0.91 -7.91 11.19
C GLY A 218 -0.26 -7.74 12.56
N GLU A 219 -0.64 -8.62 13.47
CA GLU A 219 -0.22 -8.65 14.88
C GLU A 219 -0.06 -10.12 15.33
N PRO A 220 0.70 -10.38 16.40
CA PRO A 220 0.87 -11.74 16.92
C PRO A 220 -0.47 -12.42 17.22
N GLY A 221 -0.66 -13.62 16.68
CA GLY A 221 -1.88 -14.43 16.89
C GLY A 221 -3.05 -14.12 15.94
N SER A 222 -2.93 -13.15 15.03
CA SER A 222 -3.92 -12.90 13.98
C SER A 222 -3.73 -13.83 12.75
N GLU A 223 -4.67 -13.80 11.80
CA GLU A 223 -4.63 -14.60 10.57
C GLU A 223 -3.51 -14.15 9.62
N ALA A 224 -2.89 -15.09 8.90
CA ALA A 224 -1.92 -14.74 7.87
C ALA A 224 -2.59 -13.98 6.73
N HIS A 225 -1.98 -12.86 6.31
CA HIS A 225 -2.57 -12.05 5.25
C HIS A 225 -1.49 -11.50 4.30
N GLY A 226 -1.74 -11.63 2.99
CA GLY A 226 -0.74 -11.35 1.94
C GLY A 226 -0.17 -9.92 1.98
N GLY A 227 -0.97 -8.94 2.42
CA GLY A 227 -0.50 -7.56 2.61
C GLY A 227 0.63 -7.44 3.65
N TYR A 228 0.59 -8.24 4.71
CA TYR A 228 1.58 -8.22 5.80
C TYR A 228 2.83 -9.06 5.48
N VAL A 229 2.68 -10.07 4.61
CA VAL A 229 3.82 -10.83 4.09
C VAL A 229 4.74 -9.95 3.24
N ASN A 230 4.17 -9.08 2.39
CA ASN A 230 4.96 -8.13 1.59
C ASN A 230 5.74 -7.15 2.50
N VAL A 231 5.09 -6.67 3.56
CA VAL A 231 5.68 -5.83 4.61
C VAL A 231 6.86 -6.52 5.29
N TYR A 232 6.74 -7.80 5.66
CA TYR A 232 7.84 -8.57 6.26
C TYR A 232 9.07 -8.66 5.34
N ILE A 233 8.89 -9.11 4.10
CA ILE A 233 9.99 -9.25 3.15
C ILE A 233 10.65 -7.89 2.94
N SER A 234 9.86 -6.85 2.66
CA SER A 234 10.41 -5.53 2.36
C SER A 234 11.11 -4.89 3.55
N THR A 235 10.74 -5.21 4.79
CA THR A 235 11.37 -4.65 6.00
C THR A 235 12.62 -5.41 6.41
N VAL A 236 12.61 -6.75 6.33
CA VAL A 236 13.74 -7.59 6.75
C VAL A 236 14.89 -7.55 5.72
N PHE A 237 14.59 -7.31 4.45
CA PHE A 237 15.60 -7.23 3.37
C PHE A 237 16.04 -5.80 3.05
N VAL A 238 15.66 -4.79 3.84
CA VAL A 238 16.38 -3.52 3.80
C VAL A 238 17.83 -3.82 4.23
N PRO A 239 18.84 -3.53 3.40
CA PRO A 239 20.23 -3.69 3.82
C PRO A 239 20.49 -2.75 5.00
N LEU A 240 20.52 -3.33 6.19
CA LEU A 240 21.01 -2.71 7.43
C LEU A 240 22.52 -2.51 7.32
#